data_AF-A0A7M7RCR1-F1
#
_entry.id   AF-A0A7M7RCR1-F1
#
_cell.length_a   1.000
_cell.length_b   1.000
_cell.length_c   1.000
_cell.angle_alpha   90.00
_cell.angle_beta   90.00
_cell.angle_gamma   90.00
#
_symmetry.space_group_name_H-M   'P 1'
#
loop_
_entity.id
_entity.type
_entity.pdbx_description
1 polymer ?
#
loop_
_entity_poly.entity_id
_entity_poly.type
_entity_poly.pdbx_seq_one_letter_code
_entity_poly.pdbx_strand_id
1 'polypeptide(L)'
;MGIFFTFSGLDPAGPAFRGVDQECRLDPSDALFVDNIHTDTNRVLGMGILEPVGHVDFYPNGGDDMPGCPLLEIACDHFRSVYYFEESIRSTGCAFTAYPCETWNQYQTGLCNRCGLAGCPEMGYNADQSTATGSFYLSTNDKDTYCKQ
;
A
#
# COMPACT_ATOMS: atom_id res chain seq x y z
N MET A 1 -3.84 26.77 -9.98
CA MET A 1 -3.84 25.36 -9.53
C MET A 1 -3.05 24.57 -10.55
N GLY A 2 -1.95 23.91 -10.16
CA GLY A 2 -1.26 22.98 -11.05
C GLY A 2 -2.07 21.69 -11.17
N ILE A 3 -2.01 21.00 -12.32
CA ILE A 3 -2.53 19.64 -12.45
C ILE A 3 -1.39 18.71 -12.07
N PHE A 4 -1.56 17.95 -10.99
CA PHE A 4 -0.67 16.86 -10.62
C PHE A 4 -1.23 15.54 -11.17
N PHE A 5 -0.39 14.76 -11.84
CA PHE A 5 -0.81 13.52 -12.49
C PHE A 5 -0.96 12.38 -11.48
N THR A 6 0.08 12.11 -10.71
CA THR A 6 0.11 10.98 -9.77
C THR A 6 0.75 11.40 -8.44
N PHE A 7 0.13 11.02 -7.33
CA PHE A 7 0.74 11.04 -6.00
C PHE A 7 0.82 9.63 -5.43
N SER A 8 2.00 9.26 -4.93
CA SER A 8 2.20 7.99 -4.22
C SER A 8 2.46 8.27 -2.74
N GLY A 9 1.55 7.84 -1.88
CA GLY A 9 1.67 7.93 -0.42
C GLY A 9 2.40 6.72 0.14
N LEU A 10 3.58 6.95 0.70
CA LEU A 10 4.40 5.90 1.32
C LEU A 10 4.16 5.91 2.82
N ASP A 11 3.28 5.00 3.26
CA ASP A 11 2.72 4.89 4.61
C ASP A 11 2.27 6.25 5.19
N PRO A 12 1.23 6.89 4.60
CA PRO A 12 0.81 8.22 5.00
C PRO A 12 0.51 8.29 6.50
N ALA A 13 0.93 9.37 7.16
CA ALA A 13 0.82 9.48 8.61
C ALA A 13 -0.63 9.36 9.10
N GLY A 14 -0.84 8.52 10.11
CA GLY A 14 -2.12 8.34 10.79
C GLY A 14 -2.36 9.34 11.93
N PRO A 15 -1.42 9.51 12.89
CA PRO A 15 -1.58 10.48 13.97
C PRO A 15 -1.89 11.88 13.43
N ALA A 16 -2.92 12.52 13.98
CA ALA A 16 -3.48 13.81 13.54
C ALA A 16 -4.19 13.84 12.17
N PHE A 17 -4.23 12.75 11.40
CA PHE A 17 -4.91 12.70 10.10
C PHE A 17 -6.07 11.67 10.05
N ARG A 18 -6.10 10.68 10.94
CA ARG A 18 -7.21 9.72 11.07
C ARG A 18 -8.52 10.44 11.42
N GLY A 19 -9.57 10.18 10.64
CA GLY A 19 -10.91 10.72 10.87
C GLY A 19 -11.04 12.23 10.67
N VAL A 20 -10.02 12.86 10.07
CA VAL A 20 -10.03 14.29 9.71
C VAL A 20 -10.60 14.46 8.30
N ASP A 21 -11.20 15.63 8.05
CA ASP A 21 -11.75 16.02 6.75
C ASP A 21 -10.73 15.84 5.62
N GLN A 22 -11.24 15.47 4.44
CA GLN A 22 -10.44 15.18 3.24
C GLN A 22 -9.52 16.34 2.85
N GLU A 23 -9.94 17.59 3.06
CA GLU A 23 -9.13 18.79 2.77
C GLU A 23 -7.85 18.91 3.62
N CYS A 24 -7.76 18.17 4.73
CA CYS A 24 -6.67 18.26 5.70
C CYS A 24 -5.72 17.04 5.66
N ARG A 25 -5.91 16.11 4.73
CA ARG A 25 -5.10 14.90 4.58
C ARG A 25 -4.95 14.55 3.10
N LEU A 26 -4.15 13.53 2.81
CA LEU A 26 -4.14 12.96 1.46
C LEU A 26 -5.53 12.44 1.10
N ASP A 27 -5.98 12.72 -0.11
CA ASP A 27 -7.27 12.32 -0.65
C ASP A 27 -7.19 12.05 -2.16
N PRO A 28 -8.04 11.19 -2.74
CA PRO A 28 -8.04 10.94 -4.18
C PRO A 28 -8.24 12.20 -5.03
N SER A 29 -8.87 13.26 -4.50
CA SER A 29 -9.07 14.51 -5.24
C SER A 29 -7.80 15.36 -5.42
N ASP A 30 -6.69 15.01 -4.75
CA ASP A 30 -5.44 15.78 -4.78
C ASP A 30 -4.64 15.63 -6.10
N ALA A 31 -4.88 14.56 -6.87
CA ALA A 31 -4.23 14.29 -8.16
C ALA A 31 -5.14 13.48 -9.10
N LEU A 32 -4.74 13.30 -10.37
CA LEU A 32 -5.51 12.44 -11.30
C LEU A 32 -5.47 10.96 -10.89
N PHE A 33 -4.42 10.55 -10.17
CA PHE A 33 -4.27 9.23 -9.59
C PHE A 33 -3.54 9.34 -8.26
N VAL A 34 -3.97 8.58 -7.27
CA VAL A 34 -3.39 8.56 -5.92
C VAL A 34 -3.29 7.10 -5.50
N ASP A 35 -2.08 6.62 -5.27
CA ASP A 35 -1.82 5.28 -4.77
C ASP A 35 -1.13 5.33 -3.41
N ASN A 36 -1.47 4.42 -2.50
CA ASN A 36 -0.85 4.38 -1.17
C ASN A 36 -0.31 2.99 -0.85
N ILE A 37 0.84 2.94 -0.18
CA ILE A 37 1.42 1.72 0.38
C ILE A 37 1.36 1.82 1.89
N HIS A 38 0.48 1.05 2.52
CA HIS A 38 0.24 1.02 3.96
C HIS A 38 1.06 -0.11 4.59
N THR A 39 1.98 0.22 5.49
CA THR A 39 2.89 -0.76 6.10
C THR A 39 2.95 -0.74 7.61
N ASP A 40 2.46 0.32 8.28
CA ASP A 40 2.48 0.44 9.75
C ASP A 40 1.17 1.06 10.28
N THR A 41 0.05 0.39 10.00
CA THR A 41 -1.30 0.94 10.24
C THR A 41 -1.90 0.64 11.61
N ASN A 42 -1.12 0.07 12.54
CA ASN A 42 -1.60 -0.23 13.89
C ASN A 42 -2.25 1.00 14.53
N ARG A 43 -3.50 0.90 14.96
CA ARG A 43 -4.22 2.06 15.52
C ARG A 43 -3.59 2.59 16.82
N VAL A 44 -2.85 1.76 17.55
CA VAL A 44 -2.27 2.12 18.85
C VAL A 44 -0.83 2.59 18.71
N LEU A 45 0.02 1.81 18.05
CA LEU A 45 1.46 2.05 17.98
C LEU A 45 1.95 2.51 16.60
N GLY A 46 1.16 2.30 15.55
CA GLY A 46 1.57 2.51 14.18
C GLY A 46 1.52 3.98 13.78
N MET A 47 2.45 4.36 12.91
CA MET A 47 2.61 5.71 12.37
C MET A 47 1.76 5.96 11.14
N GLY A 48 1.32 4.91 10.43
CA GLY A 48 0.49 4.98 9.24
C GLY A 48 -1.01 5.18 9.52
N ILE A 49 -1.72 5.66 8.51
CA ILE A 49 -3.19 5.72 8.46
C ILE A 49 -3.73 4.39 7.95
N LEU A 50 -4.76 3.85 8.59
CA LEU A 50 -5.39 2.59 8.16
C LEU A 50 -6.46 2.83 7.09
N GLU A 51 -7.17 3.95 7.22
CA GLU A 51 -8.22 4.33 6.30
C GLU A 51 -7.68 4.45 4.86
N PRO A 52 -8.41 3.94 3.85
CA PRO A 52 -8.02 4.15 2.46
C PRO A 52 -8.13 5.63 2.12
N VAL A 53 -7.07 6.18 1.56
CA VAL A 53 -6.96 7.61 1.23
C VAL A 53 -6.53 7.86 -0.22
N GLY A 54 -6.56 6.82 -1.05
CA GLY A 54 -6.18 6.87 -2.46
C GLY A 54 -7.27 6.34 -3.39
N HIS A 55 -6.98 6.39 -4.68
CA HIS A 55 -7.71 5.61 -5.68
C HIS A 55 -7.40 4.13 -5.51
N VAL A 56 -6.15 3.81 -5.13
CA VAL A 56 -5.64 2.47 -4.87
C VAL A 56 -4.88 2.48 -3.55
N ASP A 57 -5.23 1.57 -2.65
CA ASP A 57 -4.57 1.44 -1.35
C ASP A 57 -4.05 0.00 -1.20
N PHE A 58 -2.73 -0.14 -1.16
CA PHE A 58 -2.04 -1.42 -1.02
C PHE A 58 -1.70 -1.68 0.45
N TYR A 59 -2.03 -2.88 0.92
CA TYR A 59 -1.78 -3.36 2.29
C TYR A 59 -0.90 -4.62 2.25
N PRO A 60 0.39 -4.50 1.88
CA PRO A 60 1.33 -5.62 1.91
C PRO A 60 1.35 -6.25 3.30
N ASN A 61 1.29 -7.57 3.37
CA ASN A 61 1.29 -8.34 4.61
C ASN A 61 0.18 -7.94 5.61
N GLY A 62 -0.91 -7.35 5.11
CA GLY A 62 -2.02 -6.84 5.93
C GLY A 62 -1.86 -5.37 6.35
N GLY A 63 -0.71 -4.76 6.07
CA GLY A 63 -0.42 -3.35 6.30
C GLY A 63 -0.09 -2.97 7.74
N ASP A 64 0.26 -3.94 8.59
CA ASP A 64 0.57 -3.70 10.01
C ASP A 64 1.97 -4.19 10.39
N ASP A 65 2.19 -5.51 10.36
CA ASP A 65 3.47 -6.12 10.72
C ASP A 65 4.22 -6.60 9.47
N MET A 66 5.29 -5.91 9.08
CA MET A 66 6.07 -6.29 7.90
C MET A 66 7.07 -7.41 8.23
N PRO A 67 7.20 -8.43 7.37
CA PRO A 67 8.19 -9.47 7.57
C PRO A 67 9.59 -8.90 7.75
N GLY A 68 10.32 -9.40 8.76
CA GLY A 68 11.69 -8.98 9.07
C GLY A 68 11.81 -7.74 9.96
N CYS A 69 10.70 -7.09 10.32
CA CYS A 69 10.69 -5.99 11.29
C CYS A 69 10.48 -6.52 12.73
N PRO A 70 11.29 -6.07 13.71
CA PRO A 70 11.06 -6.37 15.12
C PRO A 70 9.79 -5.67 15.64
N LEU A 71 8.96 -6.36 16.44
CA LEU A 71 7.66 -5.88 16.94
C LEU A 71 7.64 -4.51 17.67
N LEU A 72 8.79 -4.01 18.13
CA LEU A 72 8.89 -2.73 18.84
C LEU A 72 9.65 -1.66 18.03
N GLU A 73 10.09 -2.01 16.82
CA GLU A 73 10.79 -1.11 15.92
C GLU A 73 9.81 -0.58 14.87
N ILE A 74 8.85 0.22 15.32
CA ILE A 74 7.76 0.80 14.50
C ILE A 74 8.30 1.53 13.26
N ALA A 75 9.48 2.15 13.38
CA ALA A 75 10.16 2.77 12.25
C ALA A 75 10.47 1.78 11.11
N CYS A 76 10.78 0.52 11.43
CA CYS A 76 11.06 -0.49 10.42
C CYS A 76 9.84 -0.74 9.53
N ASP A 77 8.67 -0.98 10.13
CA ASP A 77 7.41 -1.20 9.41
C ASP A 77 7.04 0.03 8.58
N HIS A 78 7.18 1.23 9.14
CA HIS A 78 6.90 2.47 8.43
C HIS A 78 7.80 2.67 7.20
N PHE A 79 9.11 2.43 7.31
CA PHE A 79 10.07 2.57 6.21
C PHE A 79 9.95 1.47 5.14
N ARG A 80 9.23 0.38 5.39
CA ARG A 80 9.02 -0.68 4.39
C ARG A 80 8.30 -0.18 3.15
N SER A 81 7.36 0.76 3.29
CA SER A 81 6.69 1.40 2.16
C SER A 81 7.69 2.00 1.16
N VAL A 82 8.73 2.66 1.65
CA VAL A 82 9.81 3.25 0.85
C VAL A 82 10.63 2.17 0.15
N TYR A 83 11.04 1.13 0.87
CA TYR A 83 11.84 0.05 0.29
C TYR A 83 11.08 -0.76 -0.76
N TYR A 84 9.78 -1.02 -0.54
CA TYR A 84 8.95 -1.67 -1.54
C TYR A 84 8.78 -0.80 -2.80
N PHE A 85 8.57 0.50 -2.63
CA PHE A 85 8.49 1.42 -3.75
C PHE A 85 9.81 1.48 -4.53
N GLU A 86 10.95 1.60 -3.85
CA GLU A 86 12.27 1.56 -4.48
C GLU A 86 12.51 0.24 -5.23
N GLU A 87 12.10 -0.89 -4.66
CA GLU A 87 12.21 -2.19 -5.32
C GLU A 87 11.34 -2.28 -6.58
N SER A 88 10.12 -1.75 -6.55
CA SER A 88 9.21 -1.75 -7.71
C SER A 88 9.79 -1.02 -8.93
N ILE A 89 10.70 -0.06 -8.73
CA ILE A 89 11.38 0.66 -9.82
C ILE A 89 12.48 -0.21 -10.46
N ARG A 90 13.24 -0.94 -9.62
CA ARG A 90 14.43 -1.68 -10.07
C ARG A 90 14.14 -3.11 -10.53
N SER A 91 13.06 -3.71 -10.06
CA SER A 91 12.76 -5.12 -10.30
C SER A 91 12.15 -5.34 -11.68
N THR A 92 12.87 -6.02 -12.57
CA THR A 92 12.40 -6.32 -13.93
C THR A 92 11.86 -7.75 -14.09
N GLY A 93 11.99 -8.60 -13.08
CA GLY A 93 11.62 -10.02 -13.11
C GLY A 93 10.56 -10.43 -12.09
N CYS A 94 10.07 -9.49 -11.30
CA CYS A 94 9.02 -9.71 -10.30
C CYS A 94 8.23 -8.41 -10.18
N ALA A 95 6.90 -8.53 -10.23
CA ALA A 95 5.98 -7.42 -10.02
C ALA A 95 5.26 -7.64 -8.69
N PHE A 96 5.11 -6.59 -7.89
CA PHE A 96 4.34 -6.63 -6.64
C PHE A 96 2.83 -6.69 -6.94
N THR A 97 2.39 -7.79 -7.54
CA THR A 97 1.00 -8.00 -7.96
C THR A 97 0.11 -8.09 -6.72
N ALA A 98 -0.85 -7.19 -6.60
CA ALA A 98 -1.75 -7.13 -5.47
C ALA A 98 -3.18 -7.51 -5.86
N TYR A 99 -3.87 -8.19 -4.95
CA TYR A 99 -5.18 -8.80 -5.21
C TYR A 99 -6.28 -8.03 -4.50
N PRO A 100 -7.41 -7.75 -5.19
CA PRO A 100 -8.53 -7.08 -4.57
C PRO A 100 -9.10 -8.00 -3.50
N CYS A 101 -9.26 -7.48 -2.28
CA CYS A 101 -9.84 -8.25 -1.19
C CYS A 101 -10.49 -7.31 -0.18
N GLU A 102 -11.48 -7.82 0.55
CA GLU A 102 -12.18 -7.03 1.56
C GLU A 102 -11.39 -6.96 2.87
N THR A 103 -10.63 -8.02 3.19
CA THR A 103 -9.81 -8.10 4.40
C THR A 103 -8.55 -8.92 4.17
N TRP A 104 -7.52 -8.66 4.98
CA TRP A 104 -6.29 -9.45 4.99
C TRP A 104 -6.55 -10.95 5.24
N ASN A 105 -7.46 -11.30 6.15
CA ASN A 105 -7.76 -12.70 6.47
C ASN A 105 -8.37 -13.47 5.28
N GLN A 106 -9.22 -12.82 4.46
CA GLN A 106 -9.73 -13.43 3.23
C GLN A 106 -8.61 -13.66 2.21
N TYR A 107 -7.66 -12.72 2.11
CA TYR A 107 -6.48 -12.90 1.27
C TYR A 107 -5.62 -14.08 1.75
N GLN A 108 -5.29 -14.14 3.06
CA GLN A 108 -4.47 -15.21 3.64
C GLN A 108 -5.09 -16.61 3.50
N THR A 109 -6.42 -16.70 3.57
CA THR A 109 -7.14 -17.98 3.40
C THR A 109 -7.31 -18.38 1.94
N GLY A 110 -6.79 -17.58 0.99
CA GLY A 110 -6.81 -17.88 -0.43
C GLY A 110 -8.14 -17.59 -1.13
N LEU A 111 -9.06 -16.87 -0.47
CA LEU A 111 -10.34 -16.48 -1.07
C LEU A 111 -10.15 -15.39 -2.16
N CYS A 112 -9.09 -14.59 -2.05
CA CYS A 112 -8.74 -13.52 -2.96
C CYS A 112 -7.47 -13.85 -3.75
N ASN A 113 -7.56 -14.78 -4.71
CA ASN A 113 -6.43 -15.23 -5.53
C ASN A 113 -6.63 -14.99 -7.03
N ARG A 114 -7.57 -14.12 -7.41
CA ARG A 114 -7.87 -13.78 -8.79
C ARG A 114 -7.95 -12.27 -8.96
N CYS A 115 -7.53 -11.80 -10.13
CA CYS A 115 -7.71 -10.42 -10.53
C CYS A 115 -9.19 -10.13 -10.81
N GLY A 116 -9.60 -8.91 -10.50
CA GLY A 116 -10.91 -8.40 -10.90
C GLY A 116 -10.96 -8.11 -12.41
N LEU A 117 -12.09 -7.58 -12.89
CA LEU A 117 -12.26 -7.18 -14.29
C LEU A 117 -11.24 -6.11 -14.73
N ALA A 118 -10.81 -5.26 -13.80
CA ALA A 118 -9.79 -4.23 -14.02
C ALA A 118 -8.34 -4.77 -13.90
N GLY A 119 -8.16 -6.08 -13.75
CA GLY A 119 -6.86 -6.69 -13.48
C GLY A 119 -6.44 -6.62 -12.01
N CYS A 120 -5.21 -7.04 -11.75
CA CYS A 120 -4.53 -6.85 -10.47
C CYS A 120 -3.54 -5.70 -10.66
N PRO A 121 -3.62 -4.62 -9.86
CA PRO A 121 -2.63 -3.57 -9.91
C PRO A 121 -1.28 -4.08 -9.38
N GLU A 122 -0.20 -3.51 -9.92
CA GLU A 122 1.14 -3.65 -9.37
C GLU A 122 1.35 -2.58 -8.31
N MET A 123 1.73 -2.97 -7.10
CA MET A 123 2.10 -2.02 -6.05
C MET A 123 3.41 -1.31 -6.40
N GLY A 124 3.44 0.02 -6.27
CA GLY A 124 4.63 0.84 -6.48
C GLY A 124 4.60 1.61 -7.80
N TYR A 125 5.75 1.75 -8.46
CA TYR A 125 5.97 2.71 -9.55
C TYR A 125 4.99 2.59 -10.73
N ASN A 126 4.49 1.38 -11.02
CA ASN A 126 3.56 1.11 -12.12
C ASN A 126 2.09 1.01 -11.67
N ALA A 127 1.74 1.46 -10.46
CA ALA A 127 0.37 1.38 -9.95
C ALA A 127 -0.65 2.09 -10.87
N ASP A 128 -0.20 3.14 -11.57
CA ASP A 128 -1.01 3.93 -12.50
C ASP A 128 -1.30 3.24 -13.85
N GLN A 129 -0.67 2.09 -14.13
CA GLN A 129 -0.92 1.30 -15.34
C GLN A 129 -2.20 0.47 -15.25
N SER A 130 -2.80 0.37 -14.07
CA SER A 130 -4.07 -0.31 -13.84
C SER A 130 -5.22 0.69 -13.68
N THR A 131 -6.40 0.33 -14.15
CA THR A 131 -7.64 1.08 -13.87
C THR A 131 -8.37 0.54 -12.64
N ALA A 132 -7.75 -0.37 -11.88
CA ALA A 132 -8.34 -0.92 -10.68
C ALA A 132 -8.37 0.14 -9.56
N THR A 133 -9.38 0.07 -8.69
CA THR A 133 -9.54 0.99 -7.55
C THR A 133 -9.96 0.24 -6.30
N GLY A 134 -9.64 0.77 -5.13
CA GLY A 134 -9.97 0.19 -3.82
C GLY A 134 -8.74 -0.40 -3.13
N SER A 135 -9.00 -1.34 -2.22
CA SER A 135 -7.97 -1.93 -1.36
C SER A 135 -7.44 -3.25 -1.92
N PHE A 136 -6.11 -3.40 -1.91
CA PHE A 136 -5.41 -4.56 -2.46
C PHE A 136 -4.41 -5.12 -1.46
N TYR A 137 -4.25 -6.44 -1.48
CA TYR A 137 -3.37 -7.16 -0.57
C TYR A 137 -2.37 -8.01 -1.34
N LEU A 138 -1.18 -8.16 -0.77
CA LEU A 138 -0.10 -8.97 -1.30
C LEU A 138 0.81 -9.44 -0.15
N SER A 139 1.70 -10.38 -0.42
CA SER A 139 2.72 -10.82 0.53
C SER A 139 4.11 -10.49 0.01
N THR A 140 5.03 -10.17 0.91
CA THR A 140 6.43 -9.89 0.59
C THR A 140 7.37 -10.82 1.35
N ASN A 141 8.65 -10.82 0.97
CA ASN A 141 9.73 -11.42 1.77
C ASN A 141 10.13 -10.51 2.94
N ASP A 142 11.00 -11.01 3.81
CA ASP A 142 11.51 -10.34 5.02
C ASP A 142 12.78 -9.50 4.80
N LYS A 143 13.37 -9.58 3.62
CA LYS A 143 14.57 -8.83 3.23
C LYS A 143 14.58 -8.62 1.72
N ASP A 144 15.44 -7.71 1.29
CA ASP A 144 15.73 -7.47 -0.11
C ASP A 144 16.20 -8.77 -0.80
N THR A 145 15.59 -9.23 -1.89
CA THR A 145 14.43 -8.68 -2.63
C THR A 145 13.09 -9.07 -1.98
N TYR A 146 12.26 -8.06 -1.70
CA TYR A 146 10.96 -8.18 -1.05
C TYR A 146 9.87 -8.76 -1.95
N CYS A 147 9.95 -8.56 -3.26
CA CYS A 147 8.96 -9.07 -4.20
C CYS A 147 8.92 -10.60 -4.13
N LYS A 148 7.72 -11.14 -3.92
CA LYS A 148 7.49 -12.58 -3.72
C LYS A 148 6.84 -13.17 -4.97
N GLN A 149 7.46 -14.23 -5.51
CA GLN A 149 6.96 -15.01 -6.64
C GLN A 149 6.09 -16.18 -6.19
#